data_AF-A0A1H3PJZ7-F1
#
_entry.id   AF-A0A1H3PJZ7-F1
#
_cell.length_a   1.000
_cell.length_b   1.000
_cell.length_c   1.000
_cell.angle_alpha   90.00
_cell.angle_beta   90.00
_cell.angle_gamma   90.00
#
_symmetry.space_group_name_H-M   'P 1'
#
loop_
_entity.id
_entity.type
_entity.pdbx_description
1 polymer ?
#
loop_
_entity_poly.entity_id
_entity_poly.type
_entity_poly.pdbx_seq_one_letter_code
_entity_poly.pdbx_strand_id
1 'polypeptide(L)'
;MLKVTITYTSPKMLYGHFSSLGFRYENNSYTLLSATRRDPLVTVTHLPDQKKVILAFPEDVTMEECEKIHNLIASTHSFMNGRLDDETAHIGYDERGKKVFIYRGFKAWFEYISAAKHKSMEGQLVAVFHGDERLGEGILLTYHKEAATGNGNAENAPAVSCTIVTTTGEQRFFGDNLSLVPKV
;
A
#
# COMPACT_ATOMS: atom_id res chain seq x y z
N MET A 1 4.91 15.98 -8.37
CA MET A 1 5.05 14.61 -8.94
C MET A 1 6.29 13.97 -8.34
N LEU A 2 6.13 12.82 -7.71
CA LEU A 2 7.18 12.08 -7.02
C LEU A 2 7.92 11.15 -7.99
N LYS A 3 9.19 10.85 -7.69
CA LYS A 3 10.03 10.01 -8.55
C LYS A 3 10.91 9.04 -7.75
N VAL A 4 11.09 7.86 -8.32
CA VAL A 4 12.08 6.87 -7.89
C VAL A 4 12.95 6.49 -9.08
N THR A 5 14.26 6.48 -8.88
CA THR A 5 15.23 6.09 -9.91
C THR A 5 15.88 4.78 -9.52
N ILE A 6 15.90 3.83 -10.46
CA ILE A 6 16.61 2.57 -10.32
C ILE A 6 17.73 2.56 -11.36
N THR A 7 18.97 2.52 -10.90
CA THR A 7 20.17 2.43 -11.76
C THR A 7 20.65 0.98 -11.79
N TYR A 8 20.89 0.42 -12.98
CA TYR A 8 21.25 -0.98 -13.15
C TYR A 8 22.57 -1.16 -13.89
N THR A 9 23.18 -2.35 -13.78
CA THR A 9 24.50 -2.63 -14.35
C THR A 9 24.42 -3.35 -15.71
N SER A 10 23.48 -4.28 -15.85
CA SER A 10 23.24 -5.08 -17.05
C SER A 10 21.89 -4.73 -17.71
N PRO A 11 21.82 -4.61 -19.05
CA PRO A 11 20.54 -4.46 -19.75
C PRO A 11 19.56 -5.58 -19.39
N LYS A 12 18.29 -5.24 -19.17
CA LYS A 12 17.20 -6.17 -18.88
C LYS A 12 16.05 -5.92 -19.85
N MET A 13 15.36 -6.99 -20.25
CA MET A 13 14.12 -6.89 -21.02
C MET A 13 12.99 -6.41 -20.12
N LEU A 14 12.70 -5.10 -20.17
CA LEU A 14 11.71 -4.46 -19.30
C LEU A 14 10.27 -4.78 -19.67
N TYR A 15 10.00 -5.03 -20.95
CA TYR A 15 8.63 -5.23 -21.45
C TYR A 15 7.91 -6.36 -20.71
N GLY A 16 8.50 -7.56 -20.65
CA GLY A 16 7.87 -8.70 -19.99
C GLY A 16 7.60 -8.45 -18.49
N HIS A 17 8.53 -7.78 -17.80
CA HIS A 17 8.37 -7.43 -16.40
C HIS A 17 7.20 -6.44 -16.19
N PHE A 18 7.19 -5.30 -16.90
CA PHE A 18 6.13 -4.30 -16.72
C PHE A 18 4.77 -4.77 -17.22
N SER A 19 4.71 -5.53 -18.32
CA SER A 19 3.45 -6.14 -18.77
C SER A 19 2.88 -7.11 -17.73
N SER A 20 3.72 -7.90 -17.06
CA SER A 20 3.26 -8.79 -15.97
C SER A 20 2.71 -8.03 -14.76
N LEU A 21 3.12 -6.77 -14.58
CA LEU A 21 2.64 -5.87 -13.53
C LEU A 21 1.44 -5.02 -13.98
N GLY A 22 0.87 -5.29 -15.14
CA GLY A 22 -0.32 -4.61 -15.66
C GLY A 22 -0.06 -3.27 -16.35
N PHE A 23 1.20 -2.92 -16.62
CA PHE A 23 1.52 -1.72 -17.38
C PHE A 23 1.16 -1.88 -18.85
N ARG A 24 0.68 -0.78 -19.44
CA ARG A 24 0.54 -0.61 -20.89
C ARG A 24 1.79 0.09 -21.42
N TYR A 25 2.17 -0.21 -22.65
CA TYR A 25 3.29 0.46 -23.31
C TYR A 25 2.78 1.32 -24.45
N GLU A 26 2.86 2.64 -24.31
CA GLU A 26 2.36 3.63 -25.26
C GLU A 26 3.34 4.80 -25.33
N ASN A 27 3.55 5.36 -26.53
CA ASN A 27 4.41 6.54 -26.75
C ASN A 27 5.81 6.44 -26.09
N ASN A 28 6.44 5.26 -26.19
CA ASN A 28 7.76 4.98 -25.63
C ASN A 28 7.85 5.09 -24.09
N SER A 29 6.73 4.89 -23.40
CA SER A 29 6.63 4.90 -21.94
C SER A 29 5.73 3.77 -21.45
N TYR A 30 6.01 3.23 -20.27
CA TYR A 30 5.07 2.33 -19.62
C TYR A 30 4.13 3.13 -18.71
N THR A 31 2.84 2.85 -18.73
CA THR A 31 1.85 3.50 -17.87
C THR A 31 0.99 2.46 -17.15
N LEU A 32 0.79 2.67 -15.86
CA LEU A 32 -0.16 1.94 -15.05
C LEU A 32 -1.30 2.88 -14.69
N LEU A 33 -2.53 2.49 -14.98
CA LEU A 33 -3.71 3.27 -14.64
C LEU A 33 -4.19 2.92 -13.23
N SER A 34 -4.82 3.88 -12.56
CA SER A 34 -5.58 3.61 -11.34
C SER A 34 -7.07 3.54 -11.65
N ALA A 35 -7.80 2.76 -10.87
CA ALA A 35 -9.24 2.61 -11.01
C ALA A 35 -10.03 3.86 -10.56
N THR A 36 -9.39 4.74 -9.76
CA THR A 36 -10.07 5.85 -9.08
C THR A 36 -9.72 7.22 -9.65
N ARG A 37 -8.77 7.30 -10.59
CA ARG A 37 -8.30 8.56 -11.21
C ARG A 37 -8.21 8.44 -12.72
N ARG A 38 -8.33 9.59 -13.40
CA ARG A 38 -8.21 9.69 -14.86
C ARG A 38 -6.75 9.62 -15.33
N ASP A 39 -5.84 10.17 -14.55
CA ASP A 39 -4.41 10.21 -14.88
C ASP A 39 -3.71 8.88 -14.50
N PRO A 40 -2.59 8.54 -15.17
CA PRO A 40 -1.80 7.37 -14.81
C PRO A 40 -1.36 7.39 -13.34
N LEU A 41 -1.46 6.24 -12.68
CA LEU A 41 -0.93 6.03 -11.34
C LEU A 41 0.60 6.00 -11.33
N VAL A 42 1.20 5.29 -12.29
CA VAL A 42 2.65 5.20 -12.44
C VAL A 42 3.02 5.32 -13.90
N THR A 43 3.99 6.16 -14.19
CA THR A 43 4.65 6.25 -15.50
C THR A 43 6.09 5.81 -15.36
N VAL A 44 6.57 4.95 -16.26
CA VAL A 44 7.95 4.48 -16.28
C VAL A 44 8.65 4.93 -17.54
N THR A 45 9.76 5.65 -17.34
CA THR A 45 10.68 6.04 -18.40
C THR A 45 11.94 5.19 -18.32
N HIS A 46 12.26 4.48 -19.41
CA HIS A 46 13.50 3.73 -19.54
C HIS A 46 14.54 4.56 -20.27
N LEU A 47 15.69 4.78 -19.63
CA LEU A 47 16.83 5.48 -20.19
C LEU A 47 18.00 4.48 -20.33
N PRO A 48 18.06 3.71 -21.43
CA PRO A 48 19.04 2.65 -21.62
C PRO A 48 20.49 3.17 -21.62
N ASP A 49 20.74 4.31 -22.26
CA ASP A 49 22.09 4.90 -22.35
C ASP A 49 22.64 5.32 -20.98
N GLN A 50 21.75 5.67 -20.06
CA GLN A 50 22.11 6.02 -18.69
C GLN A 50 22.01 4.83 -17.73
N LYS A 51 21.60 3.67 -18.21
CA LYS A 51 21.25 2.48 -17.42
C LYS A 51 20.30 2.79 -16.27
N LYS A 52 19.25 3.56 -16.54
CA LYS A 52 18.27 4.01 -15.55
C LYS A 52 16.85 3.66 -15.93
N VAL A 53 16.03 3.39 -14.92
CA VAL A 53 14.58 3.35 -14.99
C VAL A 53 14.05 4.38 -14.00
N ILE A 54 13.16 5.25 -14.46
CA ILE A 54 12.54 6.28 -13.63
C ILE A 54 11.06 5.95 -13.52
N LEU A 55 10.59 5.72 -12.29
CA LEU A 55 9.17 5.57 -11.97
C LEU A 55 8.68 6.91 -11.42
N ALA A 56 7.64 7.47 -12.04
CA ALA A 56 7.01 8.72 -11.65
C ALA A 56 5.54 8.49 -11.28
N PHE A 57 5.08 9.13 -10.21
CA PHE A 57 3.71 8.99 -9.70
C PHE A 57 3.23 10.28 -9.03
N PRO A 58 1.91 10.49 -8.92
CA PRO A 58 1.33 11.68 -8.29
C PRO A 58 1.67 11.80 -6.79
N GLU A 59 1.57 13.02 -6.25
CA GLU A 59 1.75 13.29 -4.80
C GLU A 59 0.49 12.96 -4.00
N ASP A 60 -0.67 13.15 -4.62
CA ASP A 60 -2.00 12.89 -4.10
C ASP A 60 -2.40 11.43 -4.35
N VAL A 61 -1.73 10.50 -3.67
CA VAL A 61 -2.04 9.06 -3.74
C VAL A 61 -2.73 8.59 -2.47
N THR A 62 -3.73 7.72 -2.62
CA THR A 62 -4.38 7.06 -1.48
C THR A 62 -3.42 6.08 -0.81
N MET A 63 -3.74 5.64 0.42
CA MET A 63 -2.90 4.65 1.13
C MET A 63 -2.79 3.31 0.38
N GLU A 64 -3.87 2.86 -0.26
CA GLU A 64 -3.87 1.66 -1.10
C GLU A 64 -3.01 1.83 -2.37
N GLU A 65 -3.05 3.01 -2.98
CA GLU A 65 -2.20 3.35 -4.11
C GLU A 65 -0.72 3.43 -3.71
N CYS A 66 -0.42 4.00 -2.54
CA CYS A 66 0.93 4.00 -1.94
C CYS A 66 1.47 2.58 -1.79
N GLU A 67 0.67 1.66 -1.26
CA GLU A 67 1.05 0.25 -1.11
C GLU A 67 1.32 -0.42 -2.46
N LYS A 68 0.44 -0.19 -3.45
CA LYS A 68 0.64 -0.68 -4.82
C LYS A 68 1.95 -0.14 -5.41
N ILE A 69 2.18 1.18 -5.31
CA ILE A 69 3.39 1.83 -5.82
C ILE A 69 4.64 1.28 -5.12
N HIS A 70 4.62 1.11 -3.79
CA HIS A 70 5.71 0.51 -3.03
C HIS A 70 6.05 -0.90 -3.54
N ASN A 71 5.05 -1.77 -3.69
CA ASN A 71 5.23 -3.14 -4.15
C ASN A 71 5.77 -3.19 -5.59
N LEU A 72 5.29 -2.30 -6.47
CA LEU A 72 5.81 -2.16 -7.82
C LEU A 72 7.28 -1.78 -7.83
N ILE A 73 7.66 -0.75 -7.08
CA ILE A 73 9.05 -0.29 -6.95
C ILE A 73 9.93 -1.42 -6.41
N ALA A 74 9.48 -2.13 -5.37
CA ALA A 74 10.23 -3.23 -4.78
C ALA A 74 10.44 -4.39 -5.78
N SER A 75 9.38 -4.75 -6.52
CA SER A 75 9.44 -5.76 -7.58
C SER A 75 10.40 -5.37 -8.69
N THR A 76 10.33 -4.12 -9.18
CA THR A 76 11.23 -3.60 -10.19
C THR A 76 12.67 -3.51 -9.69
N HIS A 77 12.89 -3.08 -8.45
CA HIS A 77 14.24 -3.04 -7.86
C HIS A 77 14.87 -4.43 -7.79
N SER A 78 14.11 -5.43 -7.33
CA SER A 78 14.53 -6.83 -7.29
C SER A 78 14.84 -7.38 -8.68
N PHE A 79 13.97 -7.14 -9.66
CA PHE A 79 14.16 -7.59 -11.05
C PHE A 79 15.41 -6.98 -11.71
N MET A 80 15.66 -5.70 -11.45
CA MET A 80 16.78 -4.96 -12.02
C MET A 80 18.10 -5.27 -11.30
N ASN A 81 18.05 -5.72 -10.05
CA ASN A 81 19.21 -5.88 -9.16
C ASN A 81 20.11 -4.64 -9.18
N GLY A 82 19.47 -3.48 -9.04
CA GLY A 82 20.09 -2.16 -9.20
C GLY A 82 20.31 -1.42 -7.89
N ARG A 83 20.73 -0.16 -8.00
CA ARG A 83 20.67 0.81 -6.91
C ARG A 83 19.40 1.63 -7.02
N LEU A 84 18.62 1.68 -5.95
CA LEU A 84 17.41 2.48 -5.85
C LEU A 84 17.68 3.81 -5.15
N ASP A 85 17.10 4.88 -5.69
CA ASP A 85 17.06 6.23 -5.12
C ASP A 85 15.61 6.74 -5.12
N ASP A 86 15.08 6.99 -3.92
CA ASP A 86 13.74 7.50 -3.67
C ASP A 86 13.74 8.84 -2.90
N GLU A 87 14.85 9.59 -2.90
CA GLU A 87 14.98 10.85 -2.14
C GLU A 87 13.91 11.90 -2.49
N THR A 88 13.38 11.87 -3.71
CA THR A 88 12.32 12.78 -4.14
C THR A 88 10.90 12.24 -3.89
N ALA A 89 10.78 11.02 -3.37
CA ALA A 89 9.51 10.35 -3.13
C ALA A 89 9.17 10.29 -1.63
N HIS A 90 9.22 11.44 -0.97
CA HIS A 90 8.82 11.59 0.42
C HIS A 90 7.30 11.49 0.57
N ILE A 91 6.83 10.58 1.42
CA ILE A 91 5.39 10.28 1.60
C ILE A 91 4.84 10.68 2.97
N GLY A 92 5.72 10.98 3.94
CA GLY A 92 5.30 11.42 5.26
C GLY A 92 6.34 11.16 6.33
N TYR A 93 5.88 11.05 7.58
CA TYR A 93 6.73 10.87 8.75
C TYR A 93 6.27 9.64 9.54
N ASP A 94 7.22 8.93 10.16
CA ASP A 94 6.90 7.86 11.12
C ASP A 94 6.46 8.43 12.48
N GLU A 95 6.15 7.53 13.42
CA GLU A 95 5.75 7.88 14.80
C GLU A 95 6.77 8.76 15.55
N ARG A 96 8.04 8.77 15.11
CA ARG A 96 9.15 9.52 15.73
C ARG A 96 9.42 10.84 15.02
N GLY A 97 8.62 11.20 14.02
CA GLY A 97 8.81 12.39 13.21
C GLY A 97 9.97 12.27 12.22
N LYS A 98 10.46 11.06 11.90
CA LYS A 98 11.48 10.86 10.88
C LYS A 98 10.84 10.80 9.51
N LYS A 99 11.46 11.46 8.52
CA LYS A 99 11.04 11.41 7.12
C LYS A 99 11.00 9.97 6.60
N VAL A 100 9.91 9.64 5.93
CA VAL A 100 9.68 8.37 5.27
C VAL A 100 9.45 8.58 3.78
N PHE A 101 10.05 7.71 2.99
CA PHE A 101 9.99 7.72 1.54
C PHE A 101 9.26 6.46 1.06
N ILE A 102 8.80 6.48 -0.19
CA ILE A 102 7.98 5.41 -0.77
C ILE A 102 8.63 4.02 -0.69
N TYR A 103 9.97 3.95 -0.68
CA TYR A 103 10.70 2.70 -0.49
C TYR A 103 11.32 2.63 0.90
N ARG A 104 12.10 3.66 1.30
CA ARG A 104 12.78 3.69 2.60
C ARG A 104 11.83 4.10 3.72
N GLY A 105 11.59 3.15 4.64
CA GLY A 105 10.78 3.38 5.85
C GLY A 105 9.28 3.17 5.64
N PHE A 106 8.85 2.77 4.43
CA PHE A 106 7.45 2.60 4.06
C PHE A 106 6.67 1.74 5.06
N LYS A 107 7.22 0.57 5.45
CA LYS A 107 6.55 -0.35 6.38
C LYS A 107 6.19 0.31 7.73
N ALA A 108 7.15 1.00 8.35
CA ALA A 108 6.94 1.66 9.64
C ALA A 108 5.89 2.79 9.53
N TRP A 109 5.94 3.57 8.45
CA TRP A 109 4.93 4.58 8.18
C TRP A 109 3.55 3.99 7.92
N PHE A 110 3.47 2.92 7.12
CA PHE A 110 2.21 2.27 6.79
C PHE A 110 1.54 1.72 8.05
N GLU A 111 2.29 1.04 8.92
CA GLU A 111 1.82 0.56 10.22
C GLU A 111 1.32 1.71 11.10
N TYR A 112 2.09 2.81 11.19
CA TYR A 112 1.71 4.00 11.97
C TYR A 112 0.41 4.65 11.46
N ILE A 113 0.30 4.90 10.15
CA ILE A 113 -0.88 5.52 9.55
C ILE A 113 -2.09 4.58 9.64
N SER A 114 -1.90 3.27 9.46
CA SER A 114 -2.98 2.29 9.64
C SER A 114 -3.51 2.32 11.07
N ALA A 115 -2.62 2.31 12.06
CA ALA A 115 -3.01 2.40 13.47
C ALA A 115 -3.77 3.71 13.76
N ALA A 116 -3.30 4.84 13.24
CA ALA A 116 -3.98 6.12 13.38
C ALA A 116 -5.38 6.14 12.72
N LYS A 117 -5.52 5.54 11.53
CA LYS A 117 -6.81 5.40 10.85
C LYS A 117 -7.80 4.61 11.70
N HIS A 118 -7.38 3.47 12.27
CA HIS A 118 -8.25 2.67 13.13
C HIS A 118 -8.67 3.41 14.41
N LYS A 119 -7.71 4.10 15.06
CA LYS A 119 -8.02 4.94 16.22
C LYS A 119 -8.99 6.07 15.88
N SER A 120 -8.88 6.67 14.70
CA SER A 120 -9.81 7.74 14.27
C SER A 120 -11.24 7.25 13.99
N MET A 121 -11.42 5.95 13.74
CA MET A 121 -12.73 5.33 13.55
C MET A 121 -13.40 4.96 14.88
N GLU A 122 -12.67 4.94 16.00
CA GLU A 122 -13.26 4.72 17.32
C GLU A 122 -14.28 5.83 17.62
N GLY A 123 -15.47 5.44 18.08
CA GLY A 123 -16.61 6.33 18.29
C GLY A 123 -17.44 6.64 17.03
N GLN A 124 -17.05 6.14 15.85
CA GLN A 124 -17.83 6.31 14.62
C GLN A 124 -18.71 5.09 14.33
N LEU A 125 -19.81 5.31 13.61
CA LEU A 125 -20.64 4.24 13.06
C LEU A 125 -19.84 3.51 11.97
N VAL A 126 -19.67 2.20 12.11
CA VAL A 126 -18.94 1.36 11.15
C VAL A 126 -19.76 0.12 10.82
N ALA A 127 -19.53 -0.42 9.62
CA ALA A 127 -19.94 -1.77 9.25
C ALA A 127 -18.73 -2.70 9.25
N VAL A 128 -18.91 -3.90 9.82
CA VAL A 128 -17.91 -4.97 9.90
C VAL A 128 -18.20 -5.98 8.79
N PHE A 129 -17.17 -6.33 8.03
CA PHE A 129 -17.26 -7.31 6.94
C PHE A 129 -16.22 -8.42 7.10
N HIS A 130 -16.54 -9.60 6.59
CA HIS A 130 -15.62 -10.69 6.34
C HIS A 130 -15.65 -11.06 4.86
N GLY A 131 -14.63 -10.67 4.10
CA GLY A 131 -14.73 -10.61 2.64
C GLY A 131 -15.88 -9.69 2.21
N ASP A 132 -16.81 -10.21 1.41
CA ASP A 132 -18.00 -9.48 0.93
C ASP A 132 -19.21 -9.59 1.87
N GLU A 133 -19.14 -10.42 2.91
CA GLU A 133 -20.24 -10.65 3.84
C GLU A 133 -20.25 -9.60 4.96
N ARG A 134 -21.38 -8.91 5.13
CA ARG A 134 -21.57 -7.97 6.26
C ARG A 134 -21.92 -8.75 7.52
N LEU A 135 -21.03 -8.72 8.51
CA LEU A 135 -21.20 -9.38 9.80
C LEU A 135 -22.00 -8.54 10.81
N GLY A 136 -21.87 -7.21 10.77
CA GLY A 136 -22.52 -6.34 11.74
C GLY A 136 -22.35 -4.85 11.45
N GLU A 137 -23.06 -4.02 12.20
CA GLU A 137 -23.02 -2.55 12.12
C GLU A 137 -23.27 -1.93 13.50
N GLY A 138 -22.49 -0.91 13.86
CA GLY A 138 -22.53 -0.29 15.18
C GLY A 138 -21.42 0.73 15.40
N ILE A 139 -21.37 1.33 16.58
CA ILE A 139 -20.33 2.30 16.95
C ILE A 139 -19.06 1.54 17.30
N LEU A 140 -17.93 1.80 16.63
CA LEU A 140 -16.66 1.14 16.93
C LEU A 140 -16.14 1.56 18.30
N LEU A 141 -15.93 0.60 19.21
CA LEU A 141 -15.27 0.85 20.50
C LEU A 141 -13.77 0.63 20.43
N THR A 142 -13.36 -0.52 19.89
CA THR A 142 -11.96 -0.93 19.86
C THR A 142 -11.63 -1.69 18.59
N TYR A 143 -10.40 -1.51 18.12
CA TYR A 143 -9.83 -2.27 17.01
C TYR A 143 -8.40 -2.69 17.33
N HIS A 144 -8.11 -3.98 17.17
CA HIS A 144 -6.77 -4.53 17.30
C HIS A 144 -6.44 -5.42 16.12
N LYS A 145 -5.24 -5.26 15.58
CA LYS A 145 -4.66 -6.15 14.57
C LYS A 145 -3.49 -6.86 15.22
N GLU A 146 -3.61 -8.17 15.41
CA GLU A 146 -2.51 -8.98 15.92
C GLU A 146 -1.59 -9.32 14.75
N ALA A 147 -0.28 -9.11 14.94
CA ALA A 147 0.71 -9.60 14.01
C ALA A 147 0.62 -11.13 13.95
N ALA A 148 0.77 -11.72 12.77
CA ALA A 148 0.83 -13.17 12.60
C ALA A 148 1.91 -13.74 13.53
N THR A 149 1.47 -14.37 14.63
CA THR A 149 2.36 -15.05 15.56
C THR A 149 2.58 -16.46 15.03
N GLY A 150 3.66 -16.65 14.28
CA GLY A 150 3.96 -17.94 13.67
C GLY A 150 5.44 -18.09 13.37
N ASN A 151 6.10 -18.97 14.14
CA ASN A 151 7.43 -19.48 13.83
C ASN A 151 7.42 -20.10 12.42
N GLY A 152 8.11 -19.47 11.48
CA GLY A 152 8.69 -20.14 10.29
C GLY A 152 7.76 -20.55 9.13
N ASN A 153 6.43 -20.50 9.25
CA ASN A 153 5.53 -20.86 8.14
C ASN A 153 4.69 -19.64 7.70
N ALA A 154 4.92 -19.19 6.47
CA ALA A 154 4.51 -17.91 5.90
C ALA A 154 3.05 -17.86 5.38
N GLU A 155 2.06 -18.39 6.11
CA GLU A 155 0.68 -18.52 5.58
C GLU A 155 -0.45 -18.01 6.48
N ASN A 156 -0.18 -17.49 7.69
CA ASN A 156 -1.27 -16.95 8.52
C ASN A 156 -1.42 -15.44 8.29
N ALA A 157 -2.57 -15.02 7.78
CA ALA A 157 -2.95 -13.61 7.75
C ALA A 157 -3.00 -13.05 9.19
N PRO A 158 -2.70 -11.76 9.41
CA PRO A 158 -2.81 -11.16 10.73
C PRO A 158 -4.27 -11.17 11.20
N ALA A 159 -4.52 -11.81 12.35
CA ALA A 159 -5.85 -11.86 12.95
C ALA A 159 -6.30 -10.46 13.38
N VAL A 160 -7.54 -10.13 13.08
CA VAL A 160 -8.14 -8.85 13.43
C VAL A 160 -9.21 -9.08 14.49
N SER A 161 -9.31 -8.17 15.45
CA SER A 161 -10.41 -8.14 16.41
C SER A 161 -11.00 -6.74 16.51
N CYS A 162 -12.32 -6.64 16.60
CA CYS A 162 -12.99 -5.37 16.84
C CYS A 162 -14.22 -5.55 17.71
N THR A 163 -14.55 -4.50 18.47
CA THR A 163 -15.78 -4.45 19.27
C THR A 163 -16.62 -3.27 18.79
N ILE A 164 -17.90 -3.51 18.53
CA ILE A 164 -18.87 -2.47 18.20
C ILE A 164 -20.02 -2.45 19.21
N VAL A 165 -20.62 -1.29 19.44
CA VAL A 165 -21.87 -1.14 20.18
C VAL A 165 -23.02 -1.06 19.20
N THR A 166 -23.97 -1.97 19.33
CA THR A 166 -25.22 -1.98 18.57
C THR A 166 -26.39 -1.62 19.49
N THR A 167 -27.60 -1.55 18.95
CA THR A 167 -28.83 -1.34 19.74
C THR A 167 -29.14 -2.49 20.70
N THR A 168 -28.56 -3.67 20.48
CA THR A 168 -28.77 -4.87 21.31
C THR A 168 -27.62 -5.14 22.29
N GLY A 169 -26.59 -4.30 22.29
CA GLY A 169 -25.44 -4.40 23.19
C GLY A 169 -24.10 -4.43 22.45
N GLU A 170 -23.06 -4.85 23.14
CA GLU A 170 -21.71 -4.98 22.57
C GLU A 170 -21.58 -6.26 21.76
N GLN A 171 -21.00 -6.15 20.56
CA GLN A 171 -20.65 -7.29 19.71
C GLN A 171 -19.16 -7.27 19.41
N ARG A 172 -18.51 -8.41 19.64
CA ARG A 172 -17.09 -8.60 19.37
C ARG A 172 -16.91 -9.53 18.18
N PHE A 173 -16.10 -9.10 17.22
CA PHE A 173 -15.71 -9.87 16.05
C PHE A 173 -14.23 -10.20 16.14
N PHE A 174 -13.87 -11.43 15.75
CA PHE A 174 -12.50 -11.91 15.67
C PHE A 174 -12.36 -12.82 14.46
N GLY A 175 -11.29 -12.65 13.69
CA GLY A 175 -11.01 -13.50 12.55
C GLY A 175 -9.98 -12.90 11.61
N ASP A 176 -9.55 -13.73 10.67
CA ASP A 176 -8.75 -13.30 9.54
C ASP A 176 -9.64 -12.56 8.53
N ASN A 177 -9.06 -11.66 7.73
CA ASN A 177 -9.78 -10.97 6.65
C ASN A 177 -11.01 -10.15 7.08
N LEU A 178 -11.05 -9.68 8.33
CA LEU A 178 -12.05 -8.69 8.76
C LEU A 178 -11.70 -7.30 8.24
N SER A 179 -12.70 -6.60 7.71
CA SER A 179 -12.58 -5.20 7.28
C SER A 179 -13.66 -4.31 7.92
N LEU A 180 -13.30 -3.04 8.14
CA LEU A 180 -14.16 -2.02 8.72
C LEU A 180 -14.38 -0.90 7.71
N VAL A 181 -15.63 -0.53 7.49
CA VAL A 181 -16.02 0.57 6.61
C VAL A 181 -16.81 1.60 7.41
N PRO A 182 -16.33 2.85 7.54
CA PRO A 182 -17.10 3.94 8.15
C PRO A 182 -18.40 4.20 7.40
N LYS A 183 -19.48 4.44 8.15
CA LYS A 183 -20.76 4.91 7.62
C LYS A 183 -20.84 6.41 7.86
N VAL A 184 -21.01 7.18 6.78
CA VAL A 184 -21.26 8.62 6.82
C VAL A 184 -22.70 8.88 7.25
#